data_AF-Q1NH01-F1
#
_entry.id   AF-Q1NH01-F1
#
_cell.length_a   1.000
_cell.length_b   1.000
_cell.length_c   1.000
_cell.angle_alpha   90.00
_cell.angle_beta   90.00
_cell.angle_gamma   90.00
#
_symmetry.space_group_name_H-M   'P 1'
#
loop_
_entity.id
_entity.type
_entity.pdbx_description
1 polymer ?
#
loop_
_entity_poly.entity_id
_entity_poly.type
_entity_poly.pdbx_seq_one_letter_code
_entity_poly.pdbx_strand_id
1 'polypeptide(L)'
;MRTACERHDVGSGSIYTWRRQAMSGELAGVRKLAEPAFAEVQIGEPPALPAPIVSLATGLIGIELPSGIRVTVDAAIDADALSRVIGVLTR
;
A
#
# COMPACT_ATOMS: atom_id res chain seq x y z
N MET A 1 -32.96 35.91 0.13
CA MET A 1 -32.59 36.57 -1.13
C MET A 1 -31.76 37.84 -0.89
N ARG A 2 -32.22 38.79 -0.06
CA ARG A 2 -31.50 40.03 0.30
C ARG A 2 -30.06 39.80 0.80
N THR A 3 -29.87 38.84 1.70
CA THR A 3 -28.56 38.53 2.32
C THR A 3 -27.51 38.00 1.33
N ALA A 4 -27.92 37.39 0.22
CA ALA A 4 -27.00 36.89 -0.81
C ALA A 4 -26.58 38.00 -1.77
N CYS A 5 -27.50 38.92 -2.10
CA CYS A 5 -27.20 40.12 -2.89
C CYS A 5 -26.17 41.01 -2.19
N GLU A 6 -26.38 41.28 -0.90
CA GLU A 6 -25.52 42.18 -0.11
C GLU A 6 -24.11 41.61 0.12
N ARG A 7 -23.98 40.28 0.26
CA ARG A 7 -22.69 39.63 0.52
C ARG A 7 -21.79 39.49 -0.72
N HIS A 8 -22.38 39.47 -1.90
CA HIS A 8 -21.67 39.14 -3.14
C HIS A 8 -21.73 40.26 -4.19
N ASP A 9 -22.24 41.45 -3.82
CA ASP A 9 -22.49 42.59 -4.72
C ASP A 9 -23.32 42.19 -5.96
N VAL A 10 -24.26 41.27 -5.76
CA VAL A 10 -25.07 40.71 -6.86
C VAL A 10 -26.38 41.50 -6.96
N GLY A 11 -26.55 42.21 -8.07
CA GLY A 11 -27.82 42.85 -8.42
C GLY A 11 -28.98 41.86 -8.42
N SER A 12 -30.14 42.26 -7.89
CA SER A 12 -31.33 41.40 -7.76
C SER A 12 -31.80 40.79 -9.09
N GLY A 13 -31.58 41.50 -10.21
CA GLY A 13 -31.86 41.02 -11.57
C GLY A 13 -30.97 39.85 -12.01
N SER A 14 -29.73 39.77 -11.53
CA SER A 14 -28.80 38.69 -11.86
C SER A 14 -29.29 37.34 -11.32
N ILE A 15 -29.87 37.32 -10.11
CA ILE A 15 -30.44 36.09 -9.53
C ILE A 15 -31.60 35.57 -10.37
N TYR A 16 -32.47 36.46 -10.86
CA TYR A 16 -33.58 36.07 -11.73
C TYR A 16 -33.06 35.50 -13.06
N THR A 17 -32.08 36.18 -13.67
CA THR A 17 -31.46 35.74 -14.93
C THR A 17 -30.78 34.38 -14.77
N TRP A 18 -30.02 34.15 -13.69
CA TRP A 18 -29.40 32.86 -13.42
C TRP A 18 -30.43 31.76 -13.14
N ARG A 19 -31.52 32.08 -12.42
CA ARG A 19 -32.61 31.11 -12.22
C ARG A 19 -33.24 30.71 -13.56
N ARG A 20 -33.49 31.68 -14.45
CA ARG A 20 -34.02 31.42 -15.80
C ARG A 20 -33.05 30.53 -16.59
N GLN A 21 -31.75 30.86 -16.58
CA GLN A 21 -30.71 30.11 -17.29
C GLN A 21 -30.49 28.70 -16.71
N ALA A 22 -30.66 28.53 -15.40
CA ALA A 22 -30.63 27.22 -14.74
C ALA A 22 -31.80 26.34 -15.20
N MET A 23 -33.00 26.92 -15.27
CA MET A 23 -34.21 26.20 -15.70
C MET A 23 -34.22 25.93 -17.22
N SER A 24 -33.62 26.79 -18.04
CA SER A 24 -33.45 26.57 -19.48
C SER A 24 -32.31 25.59 -19.81
N GLY A 25 -31.49 25.21 -18.83
CA GLY A 25 -30.33 24.37 -19.03
C GLY A 25 -29.13 25.08 -19.66
N GLU A 26 -29.20 26.40 -19.90
CA GLU A 26 -28.10 27.19 -20.46
C GLU A 26 -26.90 27.30 -19.51
N LEU A 27 -27.11 27.13 -18.19
CA LEU A 27 -26.01 27.01 -17.22
C LEU A 27 -25.34 25.63 -17.19
N ALA A 28 -25.87 24.62 -17.90
CA ALA A 28 -25.34 23.26 -17.92
C ALA A 28 -24.14 23.09 -18.88
N GLY A 29 -23.36 24.15 -19.10
CA GLY A 29 -22.16 24.17 -19.96
C GLY A 29 -21.00 23.30 -19.46
N VAL A 30 -21.13 22.63 -18.31
CA VAL A 30 -20.20 21.57 -17.91
C VAL A 30 -20.66 20.30 -18.59
N ARG A 31 -19.99 19.91 -19.69
CA ARG A 31 -20.18 18.61 -20.35
C ARG A 31 -20.35 17.54 -19.28
N LYS A 32 -21.52 16.87 -19.24
CA LYS A 32 -21.70 15.67 -18.42
C LYS A 32 -20.57 14.72 -18.81
N LEU A 33 -19.58 14.57 -17.94
CA LEU A 33 -18.51 13.60 -18.15
C LEU A 33 -19.21 12.25 -18.30
N ALA A 34 -18.81 11.46 -19.30
CA ALA A 34 -19.37 10.13 -19.49
C ALA A 34 -19.32 9.39 -18.14
N GLU A 35 -20.46 8.82 -17.73
CA GLU A 35 -20.52 8.08 -16.46
C GLU A 35 -19.49 6.93 -16.54
N PRO A 36 -18.63 6.77 -15.51
CA PRO A 36 -17.61 5.74 -15.54
C PRO A 36 -18.28 4.37 -15.65
N ALA A 37 -18.04 3.68 -16.77
CA ALA A 37 -18.51 2.32 -16.98
C ALA A 37 -17.50 1.36 -16.35
N PHE A 38 -17.93 0.60 -15.35
CA PHE A 38 -17.14 -0.46 -14.75
C PHE A 38 -17.30 -1.74 -15.59
N ALA A 39 -16.18 -2.39 -15.92
CA ALA A 39 -16.20 -3.71 -16.53
C ALA A 39 -16.37 -4.79 -15.45
N GLU A 40 -17.17 -5.81 -15.76
CA GLU A 40 -17.33 -6.97 -14.87
C GLU A 40 -16.04 -7.79 -14.83
N VAL A 41 -15.55 -8.08 -13.63
CA VAL A 41 -14.37 -8.93 -13.40
C VAL A 41 -14.82 -10.25 -12.80
N GLN A 42 -14.51 -11.35 -13.48
CA GLN A 42 -14.71 -12.71 -12.96
C GLN A 42 -13.54 -13.10 -12.07
N ILE A 43 -13.82 -13.40 -10.81
CA ILE A 43 -12.82 -13.91 -9.85
C ILE A 43 -12.75 -15.42 -10.01
N GLY A 44 -11.69 -15.92 -10.65
CA GLY A 44 -11.37 -17.35 -10.72
C GLY A 44 -10.78 -17.88 -9.41
N GLU A 45 -10.78 -19.20 -9.25
CA GLU A 45 -10.13 -19.86 -8.13
C GLU A 45 -8.61 -19.59 -8.17
N PRO A 46 -7.98 -19.12 -7.08
CA PRO A 46 -6.54 -18.88 -7.06
C PRO A 46 -5.80 -20.20 -7.32
N PRO A 47 -4.75 -20.20 -8.16
CA PRO A 47 -3.97 -21.40 -8.39
C PRO A 47 -3.40 -21.92 -7.07
N ALA A 48 -3.50 -23.23 -6.86
CA ALA A 48 -2.93 -23.89 -5.69
C ALA A 48 -1.41 -23.63 -5.67
N LEU A 49 -0.98 -22.74 -4.78
CA LEU A 49 0.43 -22.47 -4.53
C LEU A 49 1.04 -23.74 -3.88
N PRO A 50 2.21 -24.20 -4.35
CA PRO A 50 2.89 -25.31 -3.70
C PRO A 50 3.12 -24.98 -2.22
N ALA A 51 2.86 -25.95 -1.35
CA ALA A 51 3.03 -25.78 0.09
C ALA A 51 4.45 -25.28 0.40
N PRO A 52 4.61 -24.29 1.29
CA PRO A 52 5.93 -23.83 1.69
C PRO A 52 6.70 -25.02 2.28
N ILE A 53 7.89 -25.28 1.72
CA ILE A 53 8.80 -26.28 2.25
C ILE A 53 9.34 -25.72 3.56
N VAL A 54 8.72 -26.11 4.68
CA VAL A 54 9.23 -25.77 6.01
C VAL A 54 10.51 -26.58 6.19
N SER A 55 11.67 -25.93 6.07
CA SER A 55 12.94 -26.57 6.40
C SER A 55 12.94 -26.89 7.89
N LEU A 56 12.82 -28.18 8.23
CA LEU A 56 12.85 -28.73 9.60
C LEU A 56 14.20 -28.56 10.32
N ALA A 57 15.12 -27.74 9.81
CA ALA A 57 16.36 -27.39 10.50
C ALA A 57 16.08 -26.36 11.61
N THR A 58 15.16 -26.70 12.51
CA THR A 58 14.88 -25.92 13.72
C THR A 58 16.11 -26.03 14.62
N GLY A 59 16.88 -24.95 14.72
CA GLY A 59 17.96 -24.81 15.70
C GLY A 59 19.38 -24.77 15.15
N LEU A 60 19.61 -24.79 13.83
CA LEU A 60 20.94 -24.55 13.27
C LEU A 60 21.16 -23.05 13.00
N ILE A 61 22.17 -22.46 13.63
CA ILE A 61 22.59 -21.07 13.40
C ILE A 61 23.90 -21.09 12.63
N GLY A 62 23.92 -20.46 11.45
CA GLY A 62 25.13 -20.23 10.67
C GLY A 62 25.83 -18.94 11.08
N ILE A 63 27.10 -19.02 11.45
CA ILE A 63 27.97 -17.92 11.81
C ILE A 63 29.04 -17.80 10.74
N GLU A 64 29.16 -16.63 10.13
CA GLU A 64 30.17 -16.35 9.10
C GLU A 64 31.27 -15.48 9.68
N LEU A 65 32.51 -15.93 9.58
CA LEU A 65 33.68 -15.24 10.14
C LEU A 65 34.36 -14.38 9.06
N PRO A 66 35.11 -13.32 9.44
CA PRO A 66 35.86 -12.48 8.49
C PRO A 66 36.90 -13.24 7.68
N SER A 67 37.33 -14.41 8.15
CA SER A 67 38.21 -15.35 7.45
C SER A 67 37.53 -16.11 6.30
N GLY A 68 36.22 -15.91 6.08
CA GLY A 68 35.42 -16.62 5.08
C GLY A 68 34.98 -18.02 5.52
N ILE A 69 35.25 -18.39 6.77
CA ILE A 69 34.86 -19.68 7.36
C ILE A 69 33.42 -19.58 7.86
N ARG A 70 32.60 -20.59 7.56
CA ARG A 70 31.23 -20.70 8.03
C ARG A 70 31.11 -21.80 9.08
N VAL A 71 30.62 -21.45 10.26
CA VAL A 71 30.40 -22.37 11.38
C VAL A 71 28.89 -22.53 11.57
N THR A 72 28.39 -23.76 11.53
CA THR A 72 26.98 -24.06 11.79
C THR A 72 26.88 -24.71 13.17
N VAL A 73 26.07 -24.14 14.06
CA VAL A 73 25.90 -24.65 15.44
C VAL A 73 24.45 -25.01 15.70
N ASP A 74 24.20 -26.04 16.49
CA ASP A 74 22.88 -26.39 17.01
C ASP A 74 22.61 -25.76 18.40
N ALA A 75 21.37 -25.86 18.87
CA ALA A 75 20.94 -25.24 20.13
C ALA A 75 21.54 -25.87 21.41
N ALA A 76 22.14 -27.07 21.33
CA ALA A 76 22.75 -27.76 22.47
C ALA A 76 24.26 -27.47 22.65
N ILE A 77 24.83 -26.54 21.85
CA ILE A 77 26.25 -26.22 21.92
C ILE A 77 26.63 -25.52 23.23
N ASP A 78 27.76 -25.93 23.82
CA ASP A 78 28.36 -25.28 24.97
C ASP A 78 29.03 -23.94 24.57
N ALA A 79 28.76 -22.88 25.32
CA ALA A 79 29.22 -21.54 25.00
C ALA A 79 30.75 -21.38 25.12
N ASP A 80 31.37 -22.04 26.11
CA ASP A 80 32.82 -22.02 26.32
C ASP A 80 33.55 -22.75 25.19
N ALA A 81 33.03 -23.91 24.77
CA ALA A 81 33.54 -24.66 23.63
C ALA A 81 33.45 -23.84 22.33
N LEU A 82 32.31 -23.20 22.08
CA LEU A 82 32.12 -22.35 20.89
C LEU A 82 33.09 -21.17 20.89
N SER A 83 33.29 -20.51 22.04
CA SER A 83 34.23 -19.39 22.19
C SER A 83 35.67 -19.79 21.84
N ARG A 84 36.12 -20.96 22.31
CA ARG A 84 37.47 -21.49 21.98
C ARG A 84 37.63 -21.76 20.49
N VAL A 85 36.64 -22.35 19.85
CA VAL A 85 36.67 -22.63 18.40
C VAL A 85 36.72 -21.32 17.61
N ILE A 86 35.86 -20.35 17.94
CA ILE A 86 35.87 -19.05 17.28
C ILE A 86 37.23 -18.35 17.48
N GLY A 87 37.80 -18.37 18.68
CA GLY A 87 39.10 -17.76 18.96
C GLY A 87 40.29 -18.38 18.21
N VAL A 88 40.18 -19.65 17.79
CA VAL A 88 41.17 -20.30 16.92
C VAL A 88 40.95 -19.92 15.45
N LEU A 89 39.69 -19.84 15.00
CA LEU A 89 39.33 -19.55 13.62
C LEU A 89 39.46 -18.07 13.21
N THR A 90 39.52 -17.15 14.19
CA THR A 90 39.73 -15.71 13.97
C THR A 90 41.18 -15.27 14.08
N ARG A 91 42.11 -16.20 14.36
CA ARG A 91 43.55 -15.92 14.43
C ARG A 91 44.16 -15.65 13.06
#